data_AF-A0A2V8N0A7-F1
#
_entry.id   AF-A0A2V8N0A7-F1
#
_cell.length_a   1.000
_cell.length_b   1.000
_cell.length_c   1.000
_cell.angle_alpha   90.00
_cell.angle_beta   90.00
_cell.angle_gamma   90.00
#
_symmetry.space_group_name_H-M   'P 1'
#
loop_
_entity.id
_entity.type
_entity.pdbx_description
1 polymer ?
#
loop_
_entity_poly.entity_id
_entity_poly.type
_entity_poly.pdbx_seq_one_letter_code
_entity_poly.pdbx_strand_id
1 'polypeptide(L)'
;AVHFHWNSGSYPIGFMELPSQDFIDRIYLAALHVIPQELDRQHQKAISILRSGSVRVTTPEGTDISFELGDRPFCSQIGDATRDRIQSARIRIDRDVELPGGVLRVAPIETSANGSIFLPVWRPIMTEGRNLTLHFANGHVAVQGVNADKIDQELTTAGGAARM
;
A
#
# COMPACT_ATOMS: atom_id res chain seq x y z
N ALA A 1 15.59 10.57 -5.33
CA ALA A 1 16.62 9.71 -5.98
C ALA A 1 15.90 8.66 -6.84
N VAL A 2 16.57 7.97 -7.78
CA VAL A 2 15.95 6.81 -8.46
C VAL A 2 16.22 5.59 -7.59
N HIS A 3 15.16 4.99 -7.06
CA HIS A 3 15.20 3.78 -6.24
C HIS A 3 14.63 2.62 -7.06
N PHE A 4 15.46 1.61 -7.31
CA PHE A 4 14.98 0.33 -7.78
C PHE A 4 14.48 -0.44 -6.56
N HIS A 5 13.20 -0.82 -6.53
CA HIS A 5 12.72 -1.74 -5.49
C HIS A 5 13.42 -3.08 -5.75
N TRP A 6 14.48 -3.38 -5.00
CA TRP A 6 15.12 -4.69 -5.07
C TRP A 6 14.23 -5.68 -4.34
N ASN A 7 13.87 -6.78 -5.02
CA ASN A 7 12.99 -7.82 -4.48
C ASN A 7 13.61 -8.62 -3.31
N SER A 8 14.73 -8.16 -2.74
CA SER A 8 15.47 -8.84 -1.67
C SER A 8 14.78 -8.83 -0.30
N GLY A 9 13.55 -8.32 -0.19
CA GLY A 9 12.80 -8.31 1.07
C GLY A 9 11.28 -8.43 1.00
N SER A 10 10.67 -8.37 -0.19
CA SER A 10 9.21 -8.39 -0.35
C SER A 10 8.79 -9.56 -1.23
N TYR A 11 8.25 -10.61 -0.62
CA TYR A 11 7.63 -11.71 -1.35
C TYR A 11 6.40 -11.18 -2.11
N PRO A 12 6.19 -11.55 -3.38
CA PRO A 12 4.90 -11.30 -4.00
C PRO A 12 3.79 -11.91 -3.13
N ILE A 13 2.63 -11.25 -3.08
CA ILE A 13 1.50 -11.72 -2.26
C ILE A 13 1.17 -13.18 -2.63
N GLY A 14 1.16 -14.08 -1.64
CA GLY A 14 0.92 -15.51 -1.83
C GLY A 14 2.18 -16.38 -2.04
N PHE A 15 3.37 -15.78 -2.15
CA PHE A 15 4.62 -16.52 -2.29
C PHE A 15 5.30 -16.68 -0.93
N MET A 16 5.67 -17.93 -0.61
CA MET A 16 6.46 -18.25 0.60
C MET A 16 7.96 -18.25 0.33
N GLU A 17 8.37 -18.30 -0.94
CA GLU A 17 9.75 -18.29 -1.41
C GLU A 17 9.93 -17.17 -2.45
N LEU A 18 11.17 -16.68 -2.59
CA LEU A 18 11.46 -15.70 -3.64
C LEU A 18 11.24 -16.37 -5.02
N PRO A 19 10.60 -15.68 -5.98
CA PRO A 19 10.53 -16.17 -7.35
C PRO A 19 11.91 -16.44 -7.93
N SER A 20 12.00 -17.27 -8.97
CA SER A 20 13.27 -17.51 -9.66
C SER A 20 13.88 -16.21 -10.23
N GLN A 21 15.21 -16.17 -10.33
CA GLN A 21 15.92 -15.01 -10.89
C GLN A 21 15.38 -14.62 -12.27
N ASP A 22 15.16 -15.60 -13.15
CA ASP A 22 14.60 -15.37 -14.48
C ASP A 22 13.21 -14.69 -14.45
N PHE A 23 12.38 -15.01 -13.47
CA PHE A 23 11.07 -14.37 -13.31
C PHE A 23 11.24 -12.91 -12.90
N ILE A 24 12.13 -12.65 -11.95
CA ILE A 24 12.46 -11.31 -11.46
C ILE A 24 13.03 -10.45 -12.60
N ASP A 25 14.01 -10.97 -13.35
CA ASP A 25 14.65 -10.26 -14.45
C ASP A 25 13.65 -9.88 -15.54
N ARG A 26 12.69 -10.76 -15.87
CA ARG A 26 11.62 -10.46 -16.82
C ARG A 26 10.74 -9.29 -16.36
N ILE A 27 10.43 -9.19 -15.06
CA ILE A 27 9.66 -8.06 -14.53
C ILE A 27 10.45 -6.75 -14.71
N TYR A 28 11.74 -6.74 -14.38
CA TYR A 28 12.57 -5.54 -14.56
C TYR A 28 12.74 -5.16 -16.03
N LEU A 29 12.95 -6.12 -16.92
CA LEU A 29 13.03 -5.84 -18.35
C LEU A 29 11.70 -5.28 -18.89
N ALA A 30 10.56 -5.84 -18.47
CA ALA A 30 9.25 -5.30 -18.82
C ALA A 30 9.06 -3.87 -18.31
N ALA A 31 9.56 -3.56 -17.10
CA ALA A 31 9.51 -2.23 -16.51
C ALA A 31 10.18 -1.15 -17.36
N LEU A 32 11.28 -1.48 -18.04
CA LEU A 32 12.00 -0.55 -18.92
C LEU A 32 11.17 -0.13 -20.13
N HIS A 33 10.17 -0.91 -20.52
CA HIS A 33 9.29 -0.64 -21.66
C HIS A 33 8.03 0.15 -21.28
N VAL A 34 7.86 0.46 -20.00
CA VAL A 34 6.73 1.25 -19.52
C VAL A 34 6.86 2.71 -19.97
N ILE A 35 5.79 3.27 -20.50
CA ILE A 35 5.70 4.67 -20.93
C ILE A 35 5.03 5.47 -19.79
N PRO A 36 5.75 6.37 -19.09
CA PRO A 36 5.20 7.07 -17.93
C PRO A 36 3.91 7.86 -18.21
N GLN A 37 3.79 8.46 -19.40
CA GLN A 37 2.62 9.22 -19.81
C GLN A 37 1.36 8.35 -19.94
N GLU A 38 1.53 7.09 -20.38
CA GLU A 38 0.41 6.15 -20.45
C GLU A 38 -0.01 5.72 -19.05
N LEU A 39 0.94 5.45 -18.14
CA LEU A 39 0.63 5.17 -16.74
C LEU A 39 -0.05 6.36 -16.05
N ASP A 40 0.41 7.59 -16.29
CA ASP A 40 -0.23 8.78 -15.71
C ASP A 40 -1.68 8.88 -16.14
N ARG A 41 -1.98 8.68 -17.44
CA ARG A 41 -3.35 8.68 -17.94
C ARG A 41 -4.23 7.64 -17.23
N GLN A 42 -3.70 6.46 -16.94
CA GLN A 42 -4.42 5.43 -16.18
C GLN A 42 -4.60 5.82 -14.71
N HIS A 43 -3.58 6.39 -14.08
CA HIS A 43 -3.65 6.88 -12.71
C HIS A 43 -4.66 8.02 -12.58
N GLN A 44 -4.70 8.99 -13.49
CA GLN A 44 -5.68 10.07 -13.46
C GLN A 44 -7.13 9.56 -13.53
N LYS A 45 -7.37 8.51 -14.33
CA LYS A 45 -8.68 7.83 -14.37
C LYS A 45 -9.00 7.11 -13.05
N ALA A 46 -8.03 6.39 -12.48
CA ALA A 46 -8.22 5.73 -11.19
C ALA A 46 -8.50 6.76 -10.09
N ILE A 47 -7.77 7.88 -10.07
CA ILE A 47 -7.96 8.99 -9.11
C ILE A 47 -9.37 9.58 -9.24
N SER A 48 -9.85 9.83 -10.46
CA SER A 48 -11.20 10.40 -10.64
C SER A 48 -12.30 9.46 -10.14
N ILE A 49 -12.16 8.16 -10.40
CA ILE A 49 -13.08 7.14 -9.90
C ILE A 49 -13.01 7.06 -8.37
N LEU A 50 -11.81 6.97 -7.79
CA LEU A 50 -11.61 6.85 -6.35
C LEU A 50 -12.10 8.09 -5.59
N ARG A 51 -12.05 9.28 -6.21
CA ARG A 51 -12.61 10.51 -5.63
C ARG A 51 -14.13 10.63 -5.74
N SER A 52 -14.76 9.82 -6.58
CA SER A 52 -16.20 9.94 -6.83
C SER A 52 -17.08 9.46 -5.65
N GLY A 53 -16.50 8.82 -4.63
CA GLY A 53 -17.26 8.38 -3.46
C GLY A 53 -16.44 7.58 -2.46
N SER A 54 -17.14 6.87 -1.57
CA SER A 54 -16.53 5.92 -0.64
C SER A 54 -15.90 4.77 -1.41
N VAL A 55 -14.71 4.36 -0.96
CA VAL A 55 -14.06 3.14 -1.44
C VAL A 55 -14.53 1.99 -0.58
N ARG A 56 -14.78 0.83 -1.20
CA ARG A 56 -14.99 -0.45 -0.50
C ARG A 56 -14.10 -1.51 -1.11
N VAL A 57 -13.33 -2.19 -0.26
CA VAL A 57 -12.44 -3.29 -0.65
C VAL A 57 -12.98 -4.57 -0.04
N THR A 58 -13.17 -5.59 -0.88
CA THR A 58 -13.64 -6.91 -0.44
C THR A 58 -12.73 -8.02 -0.94
N THR A 59 -12.55 -9.07 -0.15
CA THR A 59 -11.91 -10.32 -0.58
C THR A 59 -12.68 -11.54 -0.04
N PRO A 60 -12.65 -12.70 -0.73
CA PRO A 60 -13.30 -13.92 -0.25
C PRO A 60 -12.84 -14.39 1.12
N GLU A 61 -11.60 -14.07 1.50
CA GLU A 61 -10.98 -14.47 2.77
C GLU A 61 -11.44 -13.63 3.97
N GLY A 62 -12.30 -12.62 3.75
CA GLY A 62 -12.95 -11.87 4.83
C GLY A 62 -12.50 -10.42 4.98
N THR A 63 -11.75 -9.86 4.02
CA THR A 63 -11.62 -8.40 3.94
C THR A 63 -12.95 -7.83 3.47
N ASP A 64 -13.49 -6.87 4.20
CA ASP A 64 -14.62 -6.03 3.83
C ASP A 64 -14.51 -4.72 4.59
N ILE A 65 -13.87 -3.73 3.97
CA ILE A 65 -13.59 -2.43 4.58
C ILE A 65 -14.03 -1.32 3.65
N SER A 66 -14.62 -0.27 4.23
CA SER A 66 -14.96 0.97 3.55
C SER A 66 -14.26 2.17 4.19
N PHE A 67 -13.93 3.17 3.38
CA PHE A 67 -13.31 4.42 3.82
C PHE A 67 -13.50 5.52 2.78
N GLU A 68 -13.26 6.76 3.21
CA GLU A 68 -13.31 7.95 2.36
C GLU A 68 -11.90 8.49 2.11
N LEU A 69 -11.68 9.09 0.94
CA LEU A 69 -10.39 9.68 0.57
C LEU A 69 -10.39 11.21 0.67
N GLY A 70 -11.55 11.85 0.55
CA GLY A 70 -11.67 13.31 0.42
C GLY A 70 -10.76 13.89 -0.67
N ASP A 71 -10.18 15.05 -0.41
CA ASP A 71 -9.27 15.76 -1.33
C ASP A 71 -7.78 15.44 -1.11
N ARG A 72 -7.48 14.31 -0.44
CA ARG A 72 -6.09 13.94 -0.14
C ARG A 72 -5.25 13.86 -1.42
N PRO A 73 -3.97 14.28 -1.36
CA PRO A 73 -3.07 14.14 -2.48
C PRO A 73 -2.77 12.65 -2.71
N PHE A 74 -2.77 12.24 -3.98
CA PHE A 74 -2.32 10.92 -4.38
C PHE A 74 -0.82 10.96 -4.70
N CYS A 75 -0.09 9.95 -4.25
CA CYS A 75 1.25 9.64 -4.71
C CYS A 75 1.13 8.77 -5.97
N SER A 76 1.55 9.31 -7.11
CA SER A 76 1.50 8.66 -8.42
C SER A 76 2.93 8.31 -8.88
N GLN A 77 3.35 7.07 -8.65
CA GLN A 77 4.68 6.56 -9.01
C GLN A 77 4.65 5.95 -10.41
N ILE A 78 4.88 6.78 -11.43
CA ILE A 78 4.83 6.38 -12.85
C ILE A 78 6.23 6.10 -13.45
N GLY A 79 7.29 6.20 -12.64
CA GLY A 79 8.67 6.03 -13.10
C GLY A 79 9.30 7.25 -13.78
N ASP A 80 8.61 8.40 -13.83
CA ASP A 80 9.15 9.65 -14.37
C ASP A 80 10.12 10.30 -13.36
N ALA A 81 11.41 10.30 -13.72
CA ALA A 81 12.49 10.89 -12.94
C ALA A 81 12.96 12.26 -13.45
N THR A 82 12.16 12.94 -14.27
CA THR A 82 12.48 14.28 -14.77
C THR A 82 12.50 15.30 -13.62
N ARG A 83 13.25 16.39 -13.84
CA ARG A 83 13.32 17.52 -12.90
C ARG A 83 11.94 18.13 -12.66
N ASP A 84 11.16 18.31 -13.74
CA ASP A 84 9.84 18.93 -13.69
C ASP A 84 8.89 18.12 -12.81
N ARG A 85 8.92 16.79 -12.91
CA ARG A 85 8.15 15.90 -12.02
C ARG A 85 8.53 16.11 -10.56
N ILE A 86 9.83 16.12 -10.24
CA ILE A 86 10.32 16.29 -8.86
C ILE A 86 9.95 17.66 -8.30
N GLN A 87 9.98 18.72 -9.12
CA GLN A 87 9.58 20.07 -8.70
C GLN A 87 8.10 20.17 -8.34
N SER A 88 7.23 19.38 -8.99
CA SER A 88 5.79 19.31 -8.70
C SER A 88 5.42 18.40 -7.51
N ALA A 89 6.39 17.73 -6.87
CA ALA A 89 6.16 16.76 -5.81
C ALA A 89 5.49 17.37 -4.56
N ARG A 90 4.31 16.84 -4.19
CA ARG A 90 3.54 17.31 -3.02
C ARG A 90 3.84 16.49 -1.77
N ILE A 91 4.00 15.18 -1.92
CA ILE A 91 4.27 14.26 -0.82
C ILE A 91 5.77 13.93 -0.81
N ARG A 92 6.34 13.59 0.35
CA ARG A 92 7.75 13.19 0.46
C ARG A 92 8.11 12.10 -0.55
N ILE A 93 7.26 11.07 -0.64
CA ILE A 93 7.48 9.91 -1.52
C ILE A 93 7.45 10.27 -3.01
N ASP A 94 6.78 11.35 -3.44
CA ASP A 94 6.79 11.80 -4.84
C ASP A 94 8.18 12.27 -5.32
N ARG A 95 9.13 12.50 -4.40
CA ARG A 95 10.52 12.91 -4.69
C ARG A 95 11.47 11.72 -4.90
N ASP A 96 10.98 10.52 -4.60
CA ASP A 96 11.66 9.27 -4.86
C ASP A 96 10.93 8.56 -5.99
N VAL A 97 11.70 8.08 -6.97
CA VAL A 97 11.14 7.41 -8.15
C VAL A 97 11.35 5.92 -7.97
N GLU A 98 10.25 5.18 -7.88
CA GLU A 98 10.26 3.72 -7.78
C GLU A 98 10.19 3.10 -9.19
N LEU A 99 11.13 2.20 -9.49
CA LEU A 99 11.08 1.33 -10.66
C LEU A 99 11.04 -0.15 -10.24
N PRO A 100 10.16 -0.99 -10.84
CA PRO A 100 9.10 -0.64 -11.80
C PRO A 100 8.07 0.36 -11.27
N GLY A 101 7.64 1.29 -12.13
CA GLY A 101 6.54 2.20 -11.85
C GLY A 101 5.17 1.52 -11.95
N GLY A 102 4.10 2.26 -11.62
CA GLY A 102 2.71 1.81 -11.69
C GLY A 102 1.98 1.80 -10.35
N VAL A 103 2.60 2.29 -9.27
CA VAL A 103 1.95 2.31 -7.95
C VAL A 103 1.26 3.65 -7.71
N LEU A 104 -0.01 3.58 -7.33
CA LEU A 104 -0.83 4.71 -6.90
C LEU A 104 -1.17 4.54 -5.41
N ARG A 105 -0.86 5.55 -4.58
CA ARG A 105 -1.07 5.51 -3.13
C ARG A 105 -1.81 6.75 -2.64
N VAL A 106 -2.68 6.57 -1.67
CA VAL A 106 -3.38 7.66 -0.97
C VAL A 106 -3.71 7.18 0.44
N ALA A 107 -3.70 8.09 1.41
CA ALA A 107 -4.19 7.80 2.76
C ALA A 107 -5.69 8.10 2.84
N PRO A 108 -6.50 7.24 3.47
CA PRO A 108 -7.89 7.55 3.76
C PRO A 108 -8.00 8.69 4.78
N ILE A 109 -9.19 9.28 4.90
CA ILE A 109 -9.55 10.12 6.04
C ILE A 109 -9.52 9.25 7.29
N GLU A 110 -8.76 9.70 8.28
CA GLU A 110 -8.36 8.91 9.45
C GLU A 110 -9.56 8.29 10.15
N THR A 111 -10.64 9.05 10.32
CA THR A 111 -11.85 8.63 11.05
C THR A 111 -12.89 7.92 10.18
N SER A 112 -12.62 7.68 8.89
CA SER A 112 -13.61 7.15 7.95
C SER A 112 -13.59 5.62 7.81
N ALA A 113 -12.50 4.98 8.23
CA ALA A 113 -12.32 3.55 8.02
C ALA A 113 -13.25 2.72 8.91
N ASN A 114 -14.04 1.85 8.30
CA ASN A 114 -15.00 0.96 8.96
C ASN A 114 -15.02 -0.40 8.26
N GLY A 115 -15.03 -1.49 9.03
CA GLY A 115 -15.09 -2.86 8.51
C GLY A 115 -13.90 -3.71 8.96
N SER A 116 -13.47 -4.66 8.14
CA SER A 116 -12.43 -5.62 8.49
C SER A 116 -11.41 -5.82 7.37
N ILE A 117 -10.16 -6.06 7.75
CA ILE A 117 -9.10 -6.53 6.85
C ILE A 117 -8.62 -7.88 7.34
N PHE A 118 -8.62 -8.87 6.46
CA PHE A 118 -7.98 -10.15 6.72
C PHE A 118 -6.52 -10.11 6.24
N LEU A 119 -5.59 -10.39 7.14
CA LEU A 119 -4.16 -10.48 6.86
C LEU A 119 -3.68 -11.92 7.16
N PRO A 120 -3.37 -12.73 6.14
CA PRO A 120 -2.93 -14.10 6.36
C PRO A 120 -1.61 -14.16 7.14
N VAL A 121 -0.73 -13.17 6.94
CA VAL A 121 0.57 -13.09 7.59
C VAL A 121 0.93 -11.62 7.84
N TRP A 122 1.45 -11.35 9.05
CA TRP A 122 2.03 -10.08 9.49
C TRP A 122 3.51 -10.32 9.80
N ARG A 123 4.43 -9.72 9.04
CA ARG A 123 5.89 -9.94 9.14
C ARG A 123 6.66 -8.64 9.41
N PRO A 124 6.58 -8.08 10.62
CA PRO A 124 7.48 -7.04 11.06
C PRO A 124 8.80 -7.68 11.48
N ILE A 125 9.79 -6.84 11.81
CA ILE A 125 11.11 -7.30 12.24
C ILE A 125 11.04 -8.08 13.57
N MET A 126 10.05 -7.80 14.43
CA MET A 126 10.00 -8.29 15.82
C MET A 126 9.00 -9.43 16.04
N THR A 127 7.72 -9.22 15.71
CA THR A 127 6.63 -10.16 16.05
C THR A 127 5.87 -10.63 14.83
N GLU A 128 6.04 -11.89 14.42
CA GLU A 128 5.20 -12.47 13.39
C GLU A 128 3.76 -12.71 13.89
N GLY A 129 2.76 -12.31 13.11
CA GLY A 129 1.35 -12.65 13.30
C GLY A 129 0.80 -13.46 12.13
N ARG A 130 -0.24 -14.27 12.38
CA ARG A 130 -0.88 -15.11 11.35
C ARG A 130 -2.39 -15.09 11.47
N ASN A 131 -3.06 -15.18 10.31
CA ASN A 131 -4.51 -15.20 10.17
C ASN A 131 -5.16 -14.09 11.00
N LEU A 132 -4.64 -12.87 10.84
CA LEU A 132 -5.11 -11.72 11.60
C LEU A 132 -6.36 -11.13 10.96
N THR A 133 -7.30 -10.71 11.79
CA THR A 133 -8.39 -9.84 11.38
C THR A 133 -8.22 -8.50 12.08
N LEU A 134 -8.09 -7.45 11.29
CA LEU A 134 -8.03 -6.07 11.77
C LEU A 134 -9.42 -5.48 11.61
N HIS A 135 -10.09 -5.22 12.73
CA HIS A 135 -11.41 -4.60 12.79
C HIS A 135 -11.24 -3.09 12.90
N PHE A 136 -11.91 -2.34 12.05
CA PHE A 136 -11.89 -0.89 12.02
C PHE A 136 -13.27 -0.32 12.39
N ALA A 137 -13.30 0.63 13.32
CA ALA A 137 -14.46 1.45 13.62
C ALA A 137 -14.04 2.91 13.76
N ASN A 138 -14.58 3.79 12.90
CA ASN A 138 -14.24 5.22 12.86
C ASN A 138 -12.72 5.48 12.85
N GLY A 139 -11.96 4.68 12.11
CA GLY A 139 -10.50 4.81 12.03
C GLY A 139 -9.71 4.06 13.11
N HIS A 140 -10.37 3.62 14.16
CA HIS A 140 -9.73 2.88 15.24
C HIS A 140 -9.67 1.40 14.92
N VAL A 141 -8.54 0.74 15.20
CA VAL A 141 -8.25 -0.65 14.88
C VAL A 141 -8.18 -1.51 16.15
N ALA A 142 -8.77 -2.70 16.07
CA ALA A 142 -8.55 -3.80 17.00
C ALA A 142 -8.06 -5.03 16.21
N VAL A 143 -7.10 -5.76 16.77
CA VAL A 143 -6.47 -6.90 16.10
C VAL A 143 -6.92 -8.20 16.77
N GLN A 144 -7.27 -9.21 15.97
CA GLN A 144 -7.57 -10.57 16.41
C GLN A 144 -6.76 -11.57 15.59
N GLY A 145 -6.40 -12.71 16.16
CA GLY A 145 -5.64 -13.78 15.49
C GLY A 145 -4.41 -14.24 16.30
N VAL A 146 -3.48 -14.92 15.64
CA VAL A 146 -2.27 -15.46 16.30
C VAL A 146 -1.29 -14.34 16.60
N ASN A 147 -0.86 -14.21 17.86
CA ASN A 147 -0.01 -13.13 18.39
C ASN A 147 -0.63 -11.72 18.32
N ALA A 148 -1.97 -11.62 18.24
CA ALA A 148 -2.66 -10.32 18.18
C ALA A 148 -2.40 -9.44 19.41
N ASP A 149 -2.26 -10.04 20.59
CA ASP A 149 -1.92 -9.38 21.86
C ASP A 149 -0.56 -8.65 21.79
N LYS A 150 0.45 -9.30 21.22
CA LYS A 150 1.78 -8.71 21.05
C LYS A 150 1.78 -7.59 20.02
N ILE A 151 1.06 -7.77 18.91
CA ILE A 151 0.92 -6.75 17.87
C ILE A 151 0.20 -5.52 18.43
N ASP A 152 -0.85 -5.74 19.20
CA ASP A 152 -1.60 -4.68 19.87
C ASP A 152 -0.72 -3.90 20.89
N GLN A 153 0.17 -4.59 21.60
CA GLN A 153 1.17 -3.95 22.46
C GLN A 153 2.19 -3.11 21.66
N GLU A 154 2.64 -3.60 20.50
CA GLU A 154 3.54 -2.85 19.60
C GLU A 154 2.86 -1.59 19.07
N LEU A 155 1.61 -1.68 18.60
CA LEU A 155 0.81 -0.55 18.14
C LEU A 155 0.60 0.49 19.25
N THR A 156 0.40 0.03 20.48
CA THR A 156 0.25 0.90 21.65
C THR A 156 1.56 1.66 21.94
N THR A 157 2.69 0.94 21.92
CA THR A 157 4.02 1.52 22.14
C THR A 157 4.40 2.53 21.06
N ALA A 158 3.94 2.32 19.83
CA ALA A 158 4.20 3.21 18.69
C ALA A 158 3.42 4.53 18.71
N GLY A 159 2.57 4.78 19.72
CA GLY A 159 1.90 6.07 19.92
C GLY A 159 0.37 6.03 19.96
N GLY A 160 -0.26 4.84 19.96
CA GLY A 160 -1.61 4.59 20.49
C GLY A 160 -2.83 5.28 19.84
N ALA A 161 -2.64 6.25 18.94
CA ALA A 161 -3.73 7.08 18.42
C ALA A 161 -4.77 6.32 17.59
N ALA A 162 -4.45 5.12 17.13
CA ALA A 162 -5.28 4.33 16.21
C ALA A 162 -6.10 3.22 16.90
N ARG A 163 -6.16 3.11 18.23
CA ARG A 163 -6.76 1.94 18.92
C ARG A 163 -8.24 2.16 19.28
N MET A 164 -9.07 1.11 19.19
CA MET A 164 -10.45 1.08 19.71
C MET A 164 -10.50 0.91 21.23
#